data_AF-A0A9L0RQE2-F1
#
_entry.id   AF-A0A9L0RQE2-F1
#
_cell.length_a   1.000
_cell.length_b   1.000
_cell.length_c   1.000
_cell.angle_alpha   90.00
_cell.angle_beta   90.00
_cell.angle_gamma   90.00
#
_symmetry.space_group_name_H-M   'P 1'
#
loop_
_entity.id
_entity.type
_entity.pdbx_description
1 polymer ?
#
loop_
_entity_poly.entity_id
_entity_poly.type
_entity_poly.pdbx_seq_one_letter_code
_entity_poly.pdbx_strand_id
1 'polypeptide(L)'
;GIQVFKREKGGESLFKEIIAENFQNLRKELGLDVNETNITPNYINVKRPSPRHILVKPANVNDKEKILRAARQKKITYKGTPIRLSADVSAETLQARRKWNDIVKILKHKNFQPRILYPVKLSFRYDGEIKIFPDKQKLMEFIARRPTPPPPQEMIKKALIPEKKIKRFTK
;
A
#
# COMPACT_ATOMS: atom_id res chain seq x y z
N GLY A 1 4.46 -11.96 -3.56
CA GLY A 1 5.18 -12.36 -2.34
C GLY A 1 6.64 -12.47 -2.68
N ILE A 2 7.52 -12.37 -1.69
CA ILE A 2 8.91 -12.80 -1.86
C ILE A 2 8.87 -14.33 -1.83
N GLN A 3 9.18 -14.99 -2.94
CA GLN A 3 9.47 -16.42 -2.97
C GLN A 3 10.92 -16.58 -2.50
N VAL A 4 11.13 -17.20 -1.34
CA VAL A 4 12.46 -17.65 -0.94
C VAL A 4 12.47 -19.16 -0.94
N PHE A 5 13.19 -19.67 -1.95
CA PHE A 5 13.69 -21.04 -2.02
C PHE A 5 14.55 -21.34 -0.78
N LYS A 6 14.44 -22.59 -0.33
CA LYS A 6 15.14 -23.20 0.81
C LYS A 6 16.64 -22.84 0.92
N ARG A 7 17.03 -22.69 2.19
CA ARG A 7 18.29 -23.09 2.86
C ARG A 7 19.59 -22.41 2.39
N GLU A 8 20.13 -21.54 3.25
CA GLU A 8 21.49 -21.62 3.85
C GLU A 8 22.05 -20.28 4.35
N LYS A 9 21.40 -19.15 4.05
CA LYS A 9 21.88 -17.85 4.56
C LYS A 9 20.79 -17.11 5.34
N GLY A 10 21.14 -16.50 6.47
CA GLY A 10 20.21 -15.76 7.34
C GLY A 10 19.45 -14.66 6.60
N GLY A 11 18.27 -14.25 7.08
CA GLY A 11 17.39 -13.31 6.37
C GLY A 11 18.06 -11.99 5.97
N GLU A 12 19.06 -11.55 6.74
CA GLU A 12 19.87 -10.35 6.49
C GLU A 12 20.70 -10.47 5.21
N SER A 13 21.38 -11.61 5.04
CA SER A 13 22.21 -11.86 3.85
C SER A 13 21.38 -11.92 2.58
N LEU A 14 20.19 -12.54 2.64
CA LEU A 14 19.25 -12.58 1.53
C LEU A 14 18.72 -11.18 1.19
N PHE A 15 18.42 -10.36 2.19
CA PHE A 15 18.05 -8.97 1.96
C PHE A 15 19.18 -8.19 1.28
N LYS A 16 20.42 -8.32 1.76
CA LYS A 16 21.60 -7.68 1.15
C LYS A 16 21.83 -8.15 -0.29
N GLU A 17 21.68 -9.44 -0.58
CA GLU A 17 21.76 -10.00 -1.95
C GLU A 17 20.69 -9.40 -2.87
N ILE A 18 19.43 -9.34 -2.44
CA ILE A 18 18.33 -8.76 -3.23
C ILE A 18 18.61 -7.29 -3.55
N ILE A 19 19.08 -6.51 -2.56
CA ILE A 19 19.41 -5.10 -2.78
C ILE A 19 20.58 -4.96 -3.75
N ALA A 20 21.62 -5.78 -3.61
CA ALA A 20 22.78 -5.75 -4.51
C ALA A 20 22.41 -6.12 -5.96
N GLU A 21 21.52 -7.10 -6.16
CA GLU A 21 21.07 -7.55 -7.48
C GLU A 21 20.20 -6.47 -8.17
N ASN A 22 19.38 -5.74 -7.41
CA ASN A 22 18.36 -4.87 -8.00
C ASN A 22 18.69 -3.37 -7.95
N PHE A 23 19.45 -2.91 -6.97
CA PHE A 23 19.66 -1.51 -6.62
C PHE A 23 21.14 -1.18 -6.37
N GLN A 24 21.95 -1.19 -7.43
CA GLN A 24 23.39 -0.90 -7.35
C GLN A 24 23.73 0.46 -6.73
N ASN A 25 22.87 1.47 -6.94
CA ASN A 25 23.04 2.81 -6.35
C ASN A 25 22.87 2.78 -4.83
N LEU A 26 21.84 2.07 -4.35
CA LEU A 26 21.56 1.93 -2.92
C LEU A 26 22.61 1.08 -2.21
N ARG A 27 23.22 0.12 -2.90
CA ARG A 27 24.33 -0.69 -2.37
C ARG A 27 25.53 0.17 -1.97
N LYS A 28 25.83 1.24 -2.72
CA LYS A 28 26.98 2.13 -2.45
C LYS A 28 26.66 3.19 -1.40
N GLU A 29 25.42 3.66 -1.37
CA GLU A 29 24.99 4.79 -0.53
C GLU A 29 24.57 4.38 0.89
N LEU A 30 24.08 3.15 1.06
CA LEU A 30 23.49 2.71 2.33
C LEU A 30 24.41 1.74 3.08
N GLY A 31 24.75 2.09 4.32
CA GLY A 31 25.15 1.10 5.34
C GLY A 31 23.92 0.27 5.68
N LEU A 32 23.68 -0.80 4.92
CA LEU A 32 22.48 -1.65 5.02
C LEU A 32 22.53 -2.52 6.29
N ASP A 33 22.41 -1.87 7.44
CA ASP A 33 22.28 -2.53 8.72
C ASP A 33 20.83 -2.96 8.95
N VAL A 34 20.69 -4.23 9.32
CA VAL A 34 19.40 -4.87 9.58
C VAL A 34 19.38 -5.22 11.05
N ASN A 35 18.35 -4.76 11.76
CA ASN A 35 18.22 -5.02 13.19
C ASN A 35 17.68 -6.42 13.46
N GLU A 36 16.69 -6.85 12.67
CA GLU A 36 16.06 -8.16 12.83
C GLU A 36 15.53 -8.69 11.50
N THR A 37 15.58 -10.01 11.34
CA THR A 37 14.88 -10.73 10.26
C THR A 37 14.06 -11.88 10.82
N ASN A 38 12.77 -11.88 10.50
CA ASN A 38 11.81 -12.86 10.98
C ASN A 38 11.06 -13.50 9.80
N ILE A 39 10.77 -14.79 9.90
CA ILE A 39 9.92 -15.50 8.93
C ILE A 39 8.54 -15.68 9.56
N THR A 40 7.49 -15.17 8.91
CA THR A 40 6.13 -15.20 9.46
C THR A 40 5.24 -16.11 8.61
N PRO A 41 4.53 -17.09 9.20
CA PRO A 41 4.62 -17.59 10.58
C PRO A 41 5.85 -18.49 10.84
N ASN A 42 6.28 -18.60 12.10
CA ASN A 42 7.49 -19.34 12.48
C ASN A 42 7.35 -20.88 12.29
N TYR A 43 6.12 -21.40 12.24
CA TYR A 43 5.83 -22.81 11.97
C TYR A 43 5.36 -23.05 10.52
N ILE A 44 5.58 -24.27 10.01
CA ILE A 44 5.18 -24.67 8.66
C ILE A 44 3.74 -25.21 8.71
N ASN A 45 2.84 -24.61 7.94
CA ASN A 45 1.47 -25.12 7.78
C ASN A 45 1.40 -26.12 6.62
N VAL A 46 1.29 -27.41 6.93
CA VAL A 46 1.26 -28.50 5.94
C VAL A 46 0.07 -28.37 4.96
N LYS A 47 -1.05 -27.77 5.40
CA LYS A 47 -2.26 -27.61 4.57
C LYS A 47 -2.18 -26.46 3.56
N ARG A 48 -1.19 -25.56 3.70
CA ARG A 48 -0.99 -24.42 2.78
C ARG A 48 0.50 -24.29 2.45
N PRO A 49 1.02 -25.04 1.47
CA PRO A 49 2.44 -25.03 1.10
C PRO A 49 2.86 -23.76 0.31
N SER A 50 2.22 -22.62 0.56
CA SER A 50 2.60 -21.35 -0.06
C SER A 50 3.90 -20.78 0.52
N PRO A 51 4.76 -20.13 -0.27
CA PRO A 51 5.96 -19.43 0.21
C PRO A 51 5.65 -18.42 1.32
N ARG A 52 6.46 -18.40 2.39
CA ARG A 52 6.27 -17.51 3.55
C ARG A 52 6.81 -16.11 3.28
N HIS A 53 6.23 -15.11 3.95
CA HIS A 53 6.75 -13.75 3.91
C HIS A 53 7.94 -13.61 4.89
N ILE A 54 8.95 -12.85 4.46
CA ILE A 54 10.10 -12.47 5.29
C ILE A 54 9.88 -11.04 5.73
N LEU A 55 9.88 -10.82 7.04
CA LEU A 55 9.85 -9.51 7.65
C LEU A 55 11.28 -9.09 7.95
N VAL A 56 11.69 -7.97 7.36
CA VAL A 56 13.00 -7.36 7.59
C VAL A 56 12.77 -6.03 8.29
N LYS A 57 13.41 -5.84 9.44
CA LYS A 57 13.43 -4.56 10.16
C LYS A 57 14.77 -3.85 9.87
N PRO A 58 14.81 -2.90 8.92
CA PRO A 58 16.01 -2.10 8.68
C PRO A 58 16.29 -1.18 9.88
N ALA A 59 17.58 -0.88 10.13
CA ALA A 59 17.99 0.01 11.23
C ALA A 59 17.47 1.44 11.05
N ASN A 60 17.51 1.95 9.81
CA ASN A 60 17.12 3.31 9.48
C ASN A 60 15.76 3.36 8.77
N VAL A 61 14.89 4.25 9.24
CA VAL A 61 13.57 4.48 8.63
C VAL A 61 13.69 5.16 7.26
N ASN A 62 14.70 6.03 7.07
CA ASN A 62 14.94 6.70 5.78
C ASN A 62 15.30 5.68 4.68
N ASP A 63 16.14 4.71 5.01
CA ASP A 63 16.60 3.67 4.08
C ASP A 63 15.45 2.76 3.69
N LYS A 64 14.58 2.43 4.65
CA LYS A 64 13.31 1.73 4.39
C LYS A 64 12.48 2.45 3.34
N GLU A 65 12.30 3.77 3.47
CA GLU A 65 11.53 4.55 2.50
C GLU A 65 12.20 4.58 1.11
N LYS A 66 13.51 4.83 1.05
CA LYS A 66 14.26 4.85 -0.21
C LYS A 66 14.14 3.52 -0.96
N ILE A 67 14.34 2.39 -0.27
CA ILE A 67 14.22 1.04 -0.84
C ILE A 67 12.79 0.80 -1.34
N LEU A 68 11.78 1.14 -0.55
CA LEU A 68 10.38 0.97 -0.94
C LEU A 68 9.97 1.88 -2.12
N ARG A 69 10.56 3.07 -2.25
CA ARG A 69 10.35 3.95 -3.41
C ARG A 69 10.95 3.35 -4.67
N ALA A 70 12.21 2.90 -4.60
CA ALA A 70 12.89 2.25 -5.72
C ALA A 70 12.17 0.95 -6.13
N ALA A 71 11.71 0.17 -5.16
CA ALA A 71 10.93 -1.06 -5.37
C ALA A 71 9.60 -0.86 -6.13
N ARG A 72 9.02 0.35 -6.09
CA ARG A 72 7.77 0.65 -6.82
C ARG A 72 8.02 1.04 -8.26
N GLN A 73 9.22 1.51 -8.60
CA GLN A 73 9.56 2.00 -9.94
C GLN A 73 10.02 0.87 -10.87
N LYS A 74 10.58 -0.21 -10.32
CA LYS A 74 11.14 -1.34 -11.08
C LYS A 74 10.62 -2.67 -10.56
N LYS A 75 10.52 -3.66 -11.46
CA LYS A 75 10.27 -5.07 -11.09
C LYS A 75 11.52 -5.64 -10.43
N ILE A 76 11.34 -6.21 -9.24
CA ILE A 76 12.43 -6.81 -8.47
C ILE A 76 12.48 -8.30 -8.76
N THR A 77 13.67 -8.81 -9.01
CA THR A 77 13.93 -10.24 -9.21
C THR A 77 14.96 -10.72 -8.20
N TYR A 78 14.90 -11.98 -7.82
CA TYR A 78 15.96 -12.66 -7.09
C TYR A 78 16.21 -13.99 -7.75
N LYS A 79 17.43 -14.22 -8.24
CA LYS A 79 17.80 -15.46 -8.97
C LYS A 79 16.81 -15.79 -10.09
N GLY A 80 16.42 -14.78 -10.87
CA GLY A 80 15.47 -14.91 -11.97
C GLY A 80 13.99 -15.02 -11.57
N THR A 81 13.66 -15.15 -10.27
CA THR A 81 12.27 -15.21 -9.79
C THR A 81 11.76 -13.81 -9.45
N PRO A 82 10.59 -13.38 -9.95
CA PRO A 82 10.03 -12.08 -9.60
C PRO A 82 9.56 -12.06 -8.13
N ILE A 83 9.96 -11.03 -7.40
CA ILE A 83 9.61 -10.84 -5.99
C ILE A 83 8.96 -9.47 -5.76
N ARG A 84 8.21 -9.35 -4.67
CA ARG A 84 7.56 -8.10 -4.29
C ARG A 84 7.98 -7.67 -2.90
N LEU A 85 8.63 -6.52 -2.81
CA LEU A 85 8.87 -5.82 -1.55
C LEU A 85 7.66 -4.92 -1.23
N SER A 86 7.21 -4.92 0.01
CA SER A 86 6.09 -4.07 0.46
C SER A 86 6.29 -3.71 1.93
N ALA A 87 5.83 -2.52 2.32
CA ALA A 87 5.85 -2.13 3.71
C ALA A 87 4.90 -3.03 4.51
N ASP A 88 5.34 -3.45 5.69
CA ASP A 88 4.44 -4.02 6.67
C ASP A 88 3.53 -2.92 7.23
N VAL A 89 2.23 -3.19 7.24
CA VAL A 89 1.18 -2.24 7.60
C VAL A 89 0.20 -2.98 8.49
N SER A 90 -0.16 -2.40 9.64
CA SER A 90 -1.09 -3.04 10.57
C SER A 90 -2.42 -3.40 9.90
N ALA A 91 -3.09 -4.43 10.41
CA ALA A 91 -4.37 -4.89 9.87
C ALA A 91 -5.42 -3.77 9.86
N GLU A 92 -5.47 -2.95 10.92
CA GLU A 92 -6.36 -1.79 11.03
C GLU A 92 -6.09 -0.76 9.94
N THR A 93 -4.81 -0.41 9.74
CA THR A 93 -4.39 0.55 8.70
C THR A 93 -4.72 0.00 7.30
N LEU A 94 -4.54 -1.31 7.09
CA LEU A 94 -4.88 -1.96 5.82
C LEU A 94 -6.39 -1.94 5.56
N GLN A 95 -7.21 -2.21 6.58
CA GLN A 95 -8.68 -2.11 6.47
C GLN A 95 -9.12 -0.67 6.17
N ALA A 96 -8.56 0.31 6.87
CA ALA A 96 -8.87 1.71 6.63
C ALA A 96 -8.50 2.15 5.20
N ARG A 97 -7.38 1.64 4.66
CA ARG A 97 -7.00 1.86 3.24
C ARG A 97 -7.96 1.21 2.26
N ARG A 98 -8.51 0.03 2.58
CA ARG A 98 -9.52 -0.61 1.73
C ARG A 98 -10.76 0.26 1.57
N LYS A 99 -11.19 0.97 2.62
CA LYS A 99 -12.32 1.91 2.56
C LYS A 99 -12.08 3.05 1.57
N TRP A 100 -10.82 3.39 1.26
CA TRP A 100 -10.47 4.40 0.25
C TRP A 100 -10.42 3.87 -1.18
N ASN A 101 -10.33 2.55 -1.40
CA ASN A 101 -10.06 1.98 -2.74
C ASN A 101 -11.13 2.34 -3.77
N ASP A 102 -12.41 2.25 -3.41
CA ASP A 102 -13.52 2.57 -4.31
C ASP A 102 -13.50 4.04 -4.70
N ILE A 103 -13.22 4.92 -3.73
CA ILE A 103 -13.13 6.37 -3.92
C ILE A 103 -11.94 6.71 -4.84
N VAL A 104 -10.79 6.09 -4.60
CA VAL A 104 -9.59 6.28 -5.45
C VAL A 104 -9.85 5.84 -6.88
N LYS A 105 -10.59 4.75 -7.11
CA LYS A 105 -10.93 4.28 -8.47
C LYS A 105 -11.74 5.34 -9.23
N ILE A 106 -12.70 5.98 -8.57
CA ILE A 106 -13.55 7.03 -9.16
C ILE A 106 -12.74 8.30 -9.41
N LEU A 107 -11.94 8.73 -8.44
CA LEU A 107 -11.08 9.90 -8.56
C LEU A 107 -10.05 9.73 -9.70
N LYS A 108 -9.54 8.51 -9.92
CA LYS A 108 -8.68 8.19 -11.07
C LYS A 108 -9.42 8.31 -12.39
N HIS A 109 -10.64 7.80 -12.49
CA HIS A 109 -11.46 7.89 -13.71
C HIS A 109 -11.78 9.35 -14.10
N LYS A 110 -11.71 10.28 -13.15
CA LYS A 110 -11.95 11.72 -13.37
C LYS A 110 -10.67 12.55 -13.38
N ASN A 111 -9.49 11.93 -13.48
CA ASN A 111 -8.19 12.60 -13.59
C ASN A 111 -7.79 13.49 -12.39
N PHE A 112 -8.32 13.24 -11.18
CA PHE A 112 -7.99 14.01 -9.96
C PHE A 112 -6.62 13.66 -9.33
N GLN A 113 -5.87 12.75 -9.95
CA GLN A 113 -4.56 12.29 -9.50
C GLN A 113 -4.51 11.93 -7.98
N PRO A 114 -5.39 11.04 -7.50
CA PRO A 114 -5.48 10.73 -6.07
C PRO A 114 -4.22 10.01 -5.57
N ARG A 115 -3.79 10.34 -4.35
CA ARG A 115 -2.68 9.70 -3.63
C ARG A 115 -3.14 9.31 -2.23
N ILE A 116 -2.80 8.09 -1.79
CA ILE A 116 -2.97 7.67 -0.40
C ILE A 116 -1.65 7.92 0.32
N LEU A 117 -1.67 8.84 1.27
CA LEU A 117 -0.55 9.19 2.14
C LEU A 117 -0.55 8.30 3.39
N TYR A 118 0.63 8.12 3.98
CA TYR A 118 0.78 7.38 5.22
C TYR A 118 0.19 8.17 6.41
N PRO A 119 -0.47 7.51 7.38
CA PRO A 119 -0.87 6.10 7.37
C PRO A 119 -2.16 5.82 6.56
N VAL A 120 -3.16 6.71 6.61
CA VAL A 120 -4.47 6.53 5.95
C VAL A 120 -5.11 7.85 5.45
N LYS A 121 -4.31 8.81 4.97
CA LYS A 121 -4.85 10.10 4.48
C LYS A 121 -5.03 10.06 2.96
N LEU A 122 -6.19 10.45 2.44
CA LEU A 122 -6.41 10.61 0.99
C LEU A 122 -6.09 12.04 0.58
N SER A 123 -5.29 12.22 -0.47
CA SER A 123 -5.11 13.51 -1.12
C SER A 123 -5.46 13.46 -2.59
N PHE A 124 -5.98 14.56 -3.13
CA PHE A 124 -6.21 14.72 -4.56
C PHE A 124 -6.20 16.21 -4.91
N ARG A 125 -5.92 16.51 -6.18
CA ARG A 125 -5.96 17.87 -6.69
C ARG A 125 -7.42 18.24 -6.96
N TYR A 126 -7.88 19.36 -6.44
CA TYR A 126 -9.23 19.86 -6.66
C TYR A 126 -9.15 21.38 -6.80
N ASP A 127 -9.64 21.90 -7.92
CA ASP A 127 -9.71 23.35 -8.15
C ASP A 127 -8.34 24.05 -7.99
N GLY A 128 -7.31 23.46 -8.62
CA GLY A 128 -5.94 23.96 -8.54
C GLY A 128 -5.17 23.53 -7.28
N GLU A 129 -5.84 23.30 -6.15
CA GLU A 129 -5.22 23.01 -4.85
C GLU A 129 -5.15 21.52 -4.50
N ILE A 130 -4.17 21.12 -3.67
CA ILE A 130 -4.13 19.77 -3.10
C ILE A 130 -4.94 19.76 -1.81
N LYS A 131 -6.03 19.00 -1.79
CA LYS A 131 -6.81 18.75 -0.56
C LYS A 131 -6.40 17.43 0.07
N ILE A 132 -6.36 17.38 1.40
CA ILE A 132 -5.96 16.21 2.18
C ILE A 132 -7.07 15.88 3.19
N PHE A 133 -7.50 14.63 3.21
CA PHE A 133 -8.58 14.12 4.04
C PHE A 133 -8.06 12.94 4.88
N PRO A 134 -8.11 13.03 6.23
CA PRO A 134 -7.65 11.93 7.08
C PRO A 134 -8.64 10.76 7.14
N ASP A 135 -9.92 11.01 6.87
CA ASP A 135 -11.00 10.05 7.02
C ASP A 135 -12.16 10.34 6.06
N LYS A 136 -13.05 9.35 5.93
CA LYS A 136 -14.21 9.39 5.04
C LYS A 136 -15.21 10.48 5.43
N GLN A 137 -15.34 10.79 6.73
CA GLN A 137 -16.31 11.77 7.24
C GLN A 137 -15.93 13.19 6.83
N LYS A 138 -14.67 13.60 7.01
CA LYS A 138 -14.23 14.94 6.55
C LYS A 138 -14.33 15.12 5.04
N LEU A 139 -14.13 14.05 4.26
CA LEU A 139 -14.41 14.10 2.83
C LEU A 139 -15.90 14.34 2.57
N MET A 140 -16.80 13.67 3.30
CA MET A 140 -18.24 13.87 3.18
C MET A 140 -18.67 15.30 3.55
N GLU A 141 -18.16 15.83 4.66
CA GLU A 141 -18.40 17.22 5.06
C GLU A 141 -17.95 18.22 4.00
N PHE A 142 -16.79 17.99 3.39
CA PHE A 142 -16.28 18.82 2.29
C PHE A 142 -17.19 18.81 1.06
N ILE A 143 -17.76 17.64 0.71
CA ILE A 143 -18.69 17.51 -0.40
C ILE A 143 -20.07 18.09 -0.03
N ALA A 144 -20.50 17.98 1.23
CA ALA A 144 -21.79 18.47 1.71
C ALA A 144 -21.83 20.00 1.85
N ARG A 145 -20.73 20.64 2.26
CA ARG A 145 -20.64 22.09 2.49
C ARG A 145 -20.68 22.93 1.21
N ARG A 146 -20.56 22.32 0.02
CA ARG A 146 -20.58 23.05 -1.26
C ARG A 146 -21.96 22.91 -1.92
N PRO A 147 -22.74 23.99 -2.08
CA PRO A 147 -24.13 23.95 -2.57
C PRO A 147 -24.26 23.70 -4.08
N THR A 148 -23.18 23.85 -4.86
CA THR A 148 -23.16 23.56 -6.31
C THR A 148 -22.30 22.32 -6.60
N PRO A 149 -22.90 21.22 -7.11
CA PRO A 149 -22.16 20.01 -7.41
C PRO A 149 -21.48 20.12 -8.78
N PRO A 150 -20.15 20.22 -8.88
CA PRO A 150 -19.50 19.80 -10.10
C PRO A 150 -19.75 18.28 -10.29
N PRO A 151 -19.68 17.78 -11.54
CA PRO A 151 -19.88 16.36 -11.90
C PRO A 151 -19.17 15.31 -11.00
N PRO A 152 -18.00 15.59 -10.38
CA PRO A 152 -17.34 14.68 -9.45
C PRO A 152 -18.09 14.45 -8.13
N GLN A 153 -18.79 15.45 -7.59
CA GLN A 153 -19.39 15.38 -6.25
C GLN A 153 -20.59 14.42 -6.19
N GLU A 154 -21.46 14.46 -7.20
CA GLU A 154 -22.59 13.52 -7.33
C GLU A 154 -22.12 12.07 -7.41
N MET A 155 -21.05 11.80 -8.17
CA MET A 155 -20.53 10.45 -8.35
C MET A 155 -19.81 9.94 -7.10
N ILE A 156 -19.07 10.81 -6.39
CA ILE A 156 -18.46 10.45 -5.11
C ILE A 156 -19.56 10.16 -4.08
N LYS A 157 -20.64 10.96 -4.03
CA LYS A 157 -21.82 10.66 -3.18
C LYS A 157 -22.44 9.30 -3.51
N LYS A 158 -22.71 9.01 -4.80
CA LYS A 158 -23.28 7.73 -5.26
C LYS A 158 -22.42 6.51 -4.90
N ALA A 159 -21.10 6.65 -4.91
CA ALA A 159 -20.21 5.56 -4.54
C ALA A 159 -19.98 5.42 -3.02
N LEU A 160 -20.14 6.51 -2.26
CA LEU A 160 -20.01 6.45 -0.81
C LEU A 160 -21.24 5.88 -0.11
N ILE A 161 -22.42 5.99 -0.73
CA ILE A 161 -23.71 5.49 -0.25
C ILE A 161 -24.16 4.38 -1.19
N PRO A 162 -24.02 3.08 -0.84
CA PRO A 162 -24.71 2.04 -1.60
C PRO A 162 -26.20 2.31 -1.46
N GLU A 163 -26.88 2.50 -2.60
CA GLU A 163 -28.34 2.63 -2.63
C GLU A 163 -28.94 1.51 -1.78
N LYS A 164 -29.61 1.89 -0.67
CA LYS A 164 -30.38 0.92 0.12
C LYS A 164 -31.35 0.28 -0.86
N LYS A 165 -31.18 -1.03 -1.12
CA LYS A 165 -32.21 -1.82 -1.78
C LYS A 165 -33.46 -1.66 -0.93
N ILE A 166 -34.38 -0.82 -1.40
CA ILE A 166 -35.73 -0.72 -0.85
C ILE A 166 -36.34 -2.10 -1.12
N LYS A 167 -36.31 -2.99 -0.11
CA LYS A 167 -37.16 -4.18 -0.11
C LYS A 167 -38.58 -3.65 -0.03
N ARG A 168 -39.22 -3.51 -1.20
CA ARG A 168 -40.67 -3.39 -1.29
C ARG A 168 -41.24 -4.69 -0.73
N PHE A 169 -41.67 -4.68 0.53
CA PHE A 169 -42.57 -5.69 1.04
C PHE A 169 -43.96 -5.31 0.53
N THR A 170 -44.42 -6.04 -0.48
CA THR A 170 -45.84 -6.10 -0.83
C THR A 170 -46.50 -7.18 0.02
N LYS A 171 -47.46 -6.78 0.84
CA LYS A 171 -48.72 -7.50 1.02
C LYS A 171 -49.77 -6.52 1.55
#